data_AF-A0A8T3WLN7-F1
#
_entry.id   AF-A0A8T3WLN7-F1
#
_cell.length_a   1.000
_cell.length_b   1.000
_cell.length_c   1.000
_cell.angle_alpha   90.00
_cell.angle_beta   90.00
_cell.angle_gamma   90.00
#
_symmetry.space_group_name_H-M   'P 1'
#
loop_
_entity.id
_entity.type
_entity.pdbx_description
1 polymer ?
#
loop_
_entity_poly.entity_id
_entity_poly.type
_entity_poly.pdbx_seq_one_letter_code
_entity_poly.pdbx_strand_id
1 'polypeptide(L)' 'MMLLLKCPKCKNRMKYNSTGLISEKNKKRCVYCGHSYKVRESIVQKS' A
#
# COMPACT_ATOMS: atom_id res chain seq x y z
N MET A 1 -1.66 1.85 13.57
CA MET A 1 -1.92 0.52 12.97
C MET A 1 -0.93 0.28 11.86
N MET A 2 -0.26 -0.87 11.85
CA MET A 2 0.67 -1.24 10.79
C MET A 2 -0.05 -2.12 9.77
N LEU A 3 -0.20 -1.65 8.54
CA LEU A 3 -0.92 -2.35 7.49
C LEU A 3 0.07 -2.98 6.51
N LEU A 4 -0.32 -4.06 5.85
CA LEU A 4 0.44 -4.65 4.76
C LEU A 4 -0.21 -4.29 3.42
N LEU A 5 0.59 -3.71 2.52
CA LEU A 5 0.19 -3.45 1.15
C LEU A 5 0.83 -4.44 0.20
N LYS A 6 0.06 -4.92 -0.75
CA LYS A 6 0.55 -5.72 -1.87
C LYS A 6 0.71 -4.84 -3.11
N CYS A 7 1.89 -4.83 -3.72
CA CYS A 7 2.10 -4.11 -4.97
C CYS A 7 1.32 -4.76 -6.11
N PRO A 8 0.55 -4.02 -6.93
CA PRO A 8 -0.19 -4.60 -8.05
C PRO A 8 0.72 -5.12 -9.17
N LYS A 9 1.91 -4.52 -9.34
CA LYS A 9 2.85 -4.88 -10.41
C LYS A 9 3.71 -6.10 -10.06
N CYS A 10 4.47 -6.03 -8.96
CA CYS A 10 5.39 -7.10 -8.57
C CYS A 10 4.84 -8.05 -7.51
N LYS A 11 3.60 -7.84 -7.02
CA LYS A 11 2.94 -8.67 -6.01
C LYS A 11 3.67 -8.77 -4.66
N ASN A 12 4.79 -8.06 -4.48
CA ASN A 12 5.52 -7.99 -3.21
C ASN A 12 4.71 -7.27 -2.13
N ARG A 13 4.84 -7.77 -0.90
CA ARG A 13 4.22 -7.20 0.29
C ARG A 13 5.16 -6.16 0.91
N MET A 14 4.61 -5.06 1.35
CA MET A 14 5.38 -3.99 2.00
C MET A 14 4.61 -3.42 3.18
N LYS A 15 5.33 -3.06 4.23
CA LYS A 15 4.75 -2.40 5.40
C LYS A 15 4.23 -1.02 5.00
N TYR A 16 3.06 -0.67 5.48
CA TYR A 16 2.42 0.63 5.32
C TYR A 16 1.98 1.12 6.70
N ASN A 17 2.78 2.03 7.24
CA ASN A 17 2.34 2.84 8.37
C ASN A 17 1.42 3.93 7.83
N SER A 18 0.12 3.71 7.94
CA SER A 18 -0.85 4.78 7.82
C SER A 18 -1.13 5.32 9.21
N THR A 19 -0.74 6.56 9.46
CA THR A 19 -1.11 7.30 10.68
C THR A 19 -2.56 7.83 10.62
N GLY A 20 -3.26 7.66 9.50
CA GLY A 20 -4.67 8.08 9.32
C GLY A 20 -5.50 7.12 8.46
N LEU A 21 -6.76 7.50 8.23
CA LEU A 21 -7.71 6.79 7.37
C LEU A 21 -7.12 6.57 5.98
N ILE A 22 -7.29 5.35 5.47
CA ILE A 22 -6.83 4.96 4.14
C ILE A 22 -7.68 5.73 3.13
N SER A 23 -7.08 6.68 2.42
CA SER A 23 -7.78 7.48 1.43
C SER A 23 -7.18 7.23 0.04
N GLU A 24 -8.01 7.18 -1.00
CA GLU A 24 -7.58 7.04 -2.39
C GLU A 24 -6.63 8.16 -2.88
N LYS A 25 -6.49 9.23 -2.09
CA LYS A 25 -5.51 10.30 -2.29
C LYS A 25 -4.09 9.87 -1.93
N ASN A 26 -3.92 8.85 -1.09
CA ASN A 26 -2.61 8.36 -0.68
C ASN A 26 -1.98 7.57 -1.83
N LYS A 27 -0.95 8.11 -2.46
CA LYS A 27 -0.12 7.38 -3.43
C LYS A 27 1.07 6.78 -2.71
N LYS A 28 1.41 5.53 -3.03
CA LYS A 28 2.59 4.86 -2.52
C LYS A 28 3.42 4.30 -3.66
N ARG A 29 4.74 4.49 -3.55
CA ARG A 29 5.72 3.87 -4.43
C ARG A 29 6.16 2.53 -3.85
N CYS A 30 6.18 1.50 -4.69
CA CYS A 30 6.75 0.20 -4.34
C CYS A 30 8.26 0.33 -4.16
N VAL A 31 8.77 -0.13 -3.02
CA VAL A 31 10.22 -0.16 -2.73
C VAL A 31 11.00 -1.15 -3.60
N TYR A 32 10.33 -2.15 -4.19
CA TYR A 32 10.97 -3.21 -4.97
C TYR A 32 11.02 -2.89 -6.47
N CYS A 33 9.88 -2.50 -7.06
CA CYS A 33 9.80 -2.26 -8.52
C CYS A 33 9.70 -0.79 -8.89
N GLY A 34 9.72 0.12 -7.92
CA GLY A 34 9.59 1.56 -8.13
C GLY A 34 8.23 2.03 -8.65
N HIS A 35 7.25 1.13 -8.81
CA HIS A 35 5.93 1.45 -9.34
C HIS A 35 5.10 2.24 -8.32
N SER A 36 4.58 3.39 -8.74
CA SER A 36 3.69 4.24 -7.94
C SER A 36 2.24 3.87 -8.20
N TYR A 37 1.48 3.60 -7.14
CA TYR A 37 0.07 3.22 -7.21
C TYR A 37 -0.73 3.92 -6.09
N LYS A 38 -2.04 4.04 -6.29
CA LYS A 38 -2.95 4.58 -5.27
C LYS A 38 -3.22 3.52 -4.21
N VAL A 39 -3.11 3.90 -2.95
CA VAL A 39 -3.45 3.06 -1.80
C VAL A 39 -4.98 3.02 -1.69
N ARG A 40 -5.57 1.88 -2.09
CA ARG A 40 -7.00 1.60 -1.97
C ARG A 40 -7.22 0.65 -0.81
N GLU A 41 -8.39 0.70 -0.16
CA GLU A 41 -8.74 -0.26 0.89
C GLU A 41 -8.67 -1.71 0.38
N SER A 42 -8.97 -1.97 -0.90
CA SER A 42 -8.91 -3.31 -1.50
C SER A 42 -7.52 -3.94 -1.58
N ILE A 43 -6.44 -3.14 -1.48
CA ILE A 43 -5.06 -3.65 -1.45
C ILE A 43 -4.44 -3.64 -0.05
N VAL A 44 -5.20 -3.18 0.93
CA VAL A 44 -4.85 -3.22 2.34
C VAL A 44 -5.45 -4.49 2.93
N GLN A 45 -4.60 -5.45 3.26
CA GLN A 45 -5.04 -6.54 4.11
C GLN A 45 -5.04 -6.02 5.55
N LYS A 46 -6.22 -5.80 6.12
CA LYS A 46 -6.40 -5.72 7.57
C LYS A 46 -6.14 -7.14 8.11
N SER A 47 -5.05 -7.29 8.86
CA SER A 47 -4.90 -8.42 9.79
C SER A 47 -5.75 -8.17 11.02
#